data_AF-A0A534ZL25-F1
#
_entry.id   AF-A0A534ZL25-F1
#
_cell.length_a   1.000
_cell.length_b   1.000
_cell.length_c   1.000
_cell.angle_alpha   90.00
_cell.angle_beta   90.00
_cell.angle_gamma   90.00
#
_symmetry.space_group_name_H-M   'P 1'
#
loop_
_entity.id
_entity.type
_entity.pdbx_description
1 polymer ?
#
loop_
_entity_poly.entity_id
_entity_poly.type
_entity_poly.pdbx_seq_one_letter_code
_entity_poly.pdbx_strand_id
1 'polypeptide(L)'
;MRDNRLWRLRRLLLVAIAGGPLVLSRTPAADAATFRYNPILFVHGIEGSGAQFESQAMRFESNRYPTSWVDEVDYNSTRAVGDKSEVDQQIDDAIAALKLRAGKSQVDVIAHSLGTSVMYDYLTNGDMAARRRANVGHYINVDGQNQNPGVPTLAVWAGRGTPGRNMDGAQNVTIPDQTHVQTCTSAESFVQYYTFLTGRRPLCDICRRSPIEVAGKALDFPQNSGFLGATVQVWPVDSSGQRSTTTPLASIDITDGSIGGGKWGPVSVQPNQRYEFALVQTGLPTLHIYYEPFVRSDHTLRLLASPAIEEYAGGRPGSVSSVTIRYKELWGDQGVENDQLLINGLNVCTEGLCPISKQVNAFFAFDRNRDGQTDLSQPDPVLSALPFIQGADVYVRASSPPDDTVSFQLISRGGGGVRTLNVPNWDAITDGVTLQWNDFDKLTF
;
A
#
# COMPACT_ATOMS: atom_id res chain seq x y z
N MET A 1 -83.80 -26.48 -23.45
CA MET A 1 -84.37 -27.30 -22.36
C MET A 1 -83.34 -27.38 -21.24
N ARG A 2 -83.71 -26.83 -20.05
CA ARG A 2 -83.33 -27.22 -18.65
C ARG A 2 -81.83 -27.43 -18.31
N ASP A 3 -81.28 -27.01 -17.17
CA ASP A 3 -81.68 -26.20 -16.02
C ASP A 3 -80.44 -26.09 -15.07
N ASN A 4 -80.30 -24.98 -14.32
CA ASN A 4 -79.88 -24.85 -12.90
C ASN A 4 -78.67 -25.64 -12.33
N ARG A 5 -77.76 -25.12 -11.47
CA ARG A 5 -77.61 -23.92 -10.63
C ARG A 5 -76.14 -23.90 -10.14
N LEU A 6 -75.44 -22.78 -10.24
CA LEU A 6 -74.14 -22.55 -9.57
C LEU A 6 -74.34 -21.55 -8.41
N TRP A 7 -73.81 -21.92 -7.25
CA TRP A 7 -73.92 -21.20 -5.99
C TRP A 7 -73.07 -19.92 -5.95
N ARG A 8 -73.61 -18.92 -5.25
CA ARG A 8 -73.16 -17.52 -5.19
C ARG A 8 -72.38 -17.20 -3.91
N LEU A 9 -71.41 -16.30 -4.09
CA LEU A 9 -70.95 -15.18 -3.23
C LEU A 9 -70.30 -15.41 -1.85
N ARG A 10 -69.10 -14.82 -1.71
CA ARG A 10 -68.65 -13.79 -0.72
C ARG A 10 -67.11 -13.72 -0.79
N ARG A 11 -66.36 -12.61 -0.80
CA ARG A 11 -66.52 -11.17 -0.50
C ARG A 11 -65.42 -10.39 -1.24
N LEU A 12 -65.72 -9.16 -1.66
CA LEU A 12 -64.74 -8.15 -2.08
C LEU A 12 -63.95 -7.62 -0.86
N LEU A 13 -62.66 -7.35 -1.04
CA LEU A 13 -61.95 -6.27 -0.36
C LEU A 13 -60.92 -5.67 -1.33
N LEU A 14 -61.09 -4.39 -1.63
CA LEU A 14 -60.14 -3.55 -2.34
C LEU A 14 -58.88 -3.35 -1.47
N VAL A 15 -57.70 -3.51 -2.06
CA VAL A 15 -56.44 -3.00 -1.50
C VAL A 15 -55.95 -1.86 -2.39
N ALA A 16 -55.84 -0.68 -1.78
CA ALA A 16 -55.30 0.53 -2.39
C ALA A 16 -53.79 0.37 -2.63
N ILE A 17 -53.35 0.65 -3.86
CA ILE A 17 -51.93 0.73 -4.23
C ILE A 17 -51.44 2.12 -3.80
N ALA A 18 -50.69 2.19 -2.71
CA ALA A 18 -49.91 3.36 -2.34
C ALA A 18 -48.56 3.31 -3.08
N GLY A 19 -48.40 4.19 -4.08
CA GLY A 19 -47.12 4.40 -4.75
C GLY A 19 -46.14 5.11 -3.82
N GLY A 20 -45.12 4.38 -3.35
CA GLY A 20 -43.93 4.96 -2.72
C GLY A 20 -42.91 5.38 -3.79
N PRO A 21 -42.15 6.46 -3.58
CA PRO A 21 -41.13 6.87 -4.54
C PRO A 21 -40.02 5.82 -4.59
N LEU A 22 -39.72 5.31 -5.79
CA LEU A 22 -38.46 4.60 -6.06
C LEU A 22 -37.31 5.58 -5.77
N VAL A 23 -36.61 5.36 -4.66
CA VAL A 23 -35.29 5.93 -4.45
C VAL A 23 -34.37 5.21 -5.44
N LEU A 24 -34.18 5.81 -6.62
CA LEU A 24 -33.16 5.41 -7.57
C LEU A 24 -31.80 5.51 -6.86
N SER A 25 -31.25 4.37 -6.48
CA SER A 25 -29.83 4.25 -6.16
C SER A 25 -29.04 4.80 -7.34
N ARG A 26 -28.37 5.96 -7.17
CA ARG A 26 -27.44 6.48 -8.17
C ARG A 26 -26.40 5.39 -8.44
N THR A 27 -26.38 4.90 -9.67
CA THR A 27 -25.39 3.94 -10.13
C THR A 27 -24.01 4.59 -10.11
N PRO A 28 -22.98 3.97 -9.51
CA PRO A 28 -21.63 4.54 -9.43
C PRO A 28 -21.02 4.89 -10.80
N ALA A 29 -21.47 4.22 -11.87
CA ALA A 29 -21.08 4.50 -13.24
C ALA A 29 -21.48 5.91 -13.75
N ALA A 30 -22.59 6.47 -13.26
CA ALA A 30 -23.06 7.78 -13.70
C ALA A 30 -22.23 8.94 -13.10
N ASP A 31 -21.73 8.80 -11.87
CA ASP A 31 -20.86 9.80 -11.24
C ASP A 31 -19.46 9.84 -11.91
N ALA A 32 -18.91 8.68 -12.29
CA ALA A 32 -17.62 8.60 -12.99
C ALA A 32 -17.64 9.33 -14.35
N ALA A 33 -18.71 9.20 -15.12
CA ALA A 33 -18.86 9.87 -16.43
C ALA A 33 -18.89 11.42 -16.34
N THR A 34 -19.25 11.96 -15.17
CA THR A 34 -19.30 13.42 -14.94
C THR A 34 -18.09 13.96 -14.18
N PHE A 35 -17.20 13.08 -13.71
CA PHE A 35 -15.99 13.47 -13.00
C PHE A 35 -15.03 14.17 -13.96
N ARG A 36 -14.68 15.43 -13.65
CA ARG A 36 -14.02 16.31 -14.61
C ARG A 36 -12.52 16.10 -14.74
N TYR A 37 -11.85 15.60 -13.69
CA TYR A 37 -10.40 15.48 -13.62
C TYR A 37 -9.89 14.24 -14.36
N ASN A 38 -8.58 14.18 -14.65
CA ASN A 38 -7.97 13.01 -15.28
C ASN A 38 -7.81 11.87 -14.27
N PRO A 39 -7.77 10.60 -14.71
CA PRO A 39 -7.26 9.51 -13.89
C PRO A 39 -5.80 9.72 -13.50
N ILE A 40 -5.38 9.09 -12.40
CA ILE A 40 -4.05 9.23 -11.80
C ILE A 40 -3.27 7.93 -11.99
N LEU A 41 -2.03 8.06 -12.45
CA LEU A 41 -1.04 6.98 -12.46
C LEU A 41 0.09 7.30 -11.48
N PHE A 42 0.42 6.37 -10.61
CA PHE A 42 1.60 6.45 -9.74
C PHE A 42 2.77 5.62 -10.28
N VAL A 43 3.98 6.18 -10.22
CA VAL A 43 5.25 5.52 -10.61
C VAL A 43 6.23 5.57 -9.43
N HIS A 44 6.51 4.42 -8.83
CA HIS A 44 7.30 4.30 -7.60
C HIS A 44 8.81 4.44 -7.80
N GLY A 45 9.57 4.46 -6.69
CA GLY A 45 11.03 4.58 -6.67
C GLY A 45 11.79 3.26 -6.76
N ILE A 46 13.11 3.33 -6.49
CA ILE A 46 13.97 2.15 -6.34
C ILE A 46 13.50 1.35 -5.12
N GLU A 47 13.41 0.02 -5.25
CA GLU A 47 12.91 -0.86 -4.20
C GLU A 47 11.51 -0.44 -3.67
N GLY A 48 10.73 0.17 -4.56
CA GLY A 48 9.36 0.62 -4.28
C GLY A 48 8.30 -0.30 -4.87
N SER A 49 7.05 0.05 -4.60
CA SER A 49 5.85 -0.53 -5.19
C SER A 49 4.71 0.48 -5.09
N GLY A 50 3.53 0.13 -5.63
CA GLY A 50 2.31 0.92 -5.48
C GLY A 50 1.88 1.15 -4.02
N ALA A 51 2.41 0.39 -3.06
CA ALA A 51 2.08 0.57 -1.64
C ALA A 51 2.49 1.95 -1.08
N GLN A 52 3.47 2.62 -1.68
CA GLN A 52 3.82 4.01 -1.35
C GLN A 52 2.74 5.04 -1.75
N PHE A 53 1.69 4.60 -2.43
CA PHE A 53 0.57 5.42 -2.87
C PHE A 53 -0.77 4.95 -2.30
N GLU A 54 -0.80 3.89 -1.48
CA GLU A 54 -2.00 3.31 -0.86
C GLU A 54 -2.85 4.37 -0.12
N SER A 55 -2.22 5.09 0.81
CA SER A 55 -2.88 6.17 1.56
C SER A 55 -3.33 7.31 0.65
N GLN A 56 -2.58 7.63 -0.41
CA GLN A 56 -2.94 8.68 -1.36
C GLN A 56 -4.12 8.27 -2.24
N ALA A 57 -4.17 7.02 -2.71
CA ALA A 57 -5.30 6.48 -3.45
C ALA A 57 -6.59 6.57 -2.61
N MET A 58 -6.53 6.13 -1.35
CA MET A 58 -7.63 6.28 -0.39
C MET A 58 -8.08 7.74 -0.21
N ARG A 59 -7.13 8.68 -0.13
CA ARG A 59 -7.44 10.12 -0.04
C ARG A 59 -8.07 10.66 -1.34
N PHE A 60 -7.58 10.27 -2.51
CA PHE A 60 -8.22 10.66 -3.78
C PHE A 60 -9.67 10.18 -3.85
N GLU A 61 -9.92 8.93 -3.48
CA GLU A 61 -11.27 8.39 -3.42
C GLU A 61 -12.15 9.04 -2.35
N SER A 62 -11.60 9.39 -1.17
CA SER A 62 -12.30 10.22 -0.17
C SER A 62 -12.82 11.52 -0.79
N ASN A 63 -12.08 12.03 -1.76
CA ASN A 63 -12.35 13.27 -2.47
C ASN A 63 -12.97 13.05 -3.87
N ARG A 64 -13.71 11.95 -4.00
CA ARG A 64 -14.61 11.59 -5.11
C ARG A 64 -13.94 11.14 -6.41
N TYR A 65 -12.63 10.91 -6.43
CA TYR A 65 -12.06 10.16 -7.55
C TYR A 65 -12.72 8.77 -7.60
N PRO A 66 -13.14 8.29 -8.79
CA PRO A 66 -13.60 6.91 -8.93
C PRO A 66 -12.47 5.92 -8.58
N THR A 67 -12.77 4.86 -7.85
CA THR A 67 -11.80 3.83 -7.44
C THR A 67 -10.96 3.29 -8.59
N SER A 68 -11.55 3.06 -9.77
CA SER A 68 -10.84 2.52 -10.93
C SER A 68 -9.99 3.55 -11.71
N TRP A 69 -9.93 4.80 -11.22
CA TRP A 69 -9.22 5.92 -11.86
C TRP A 69 -7.91 6.28 -11.14
N VAL A 70 -7.53 5.54 -10.10
CA VAL A 70 -6.19 5.57 -9.53
C VAL A 70 -5.55 4.21 -9.79
N ASP A 71 -4.33 4.20 -10.32
CA ASP A 71 -3.59 2.98 -10.63
C ASP A 71 -2.09 3.21 -10.37
N GLU A 72 -1.35 2.13 -10.18
CA GLU A 72 0.08 2.17 -9.91
C GLU A 72 0.84 1.22 -10.85
N VAL A 73 1.98 1.67 -11.35
CA VAL A 73 2.91 0.82 -12.11
C VAL A 73 3.87 0.17 -11.13
N ASP A 74 3.69 -1.12 -10.85
CA ASP A 74 4.71 -1.93 -10.18
C ASP A 74 5.65 -2.51 -11.25
N TYR A 75 6.91 -2.09 -11.22
CA TYR A 75 7.91 -2.48 -12.21
C TYR A 75 9.20 -2.95 -11.55
N ASN A 76 10.09 -3.59 -12.32
CA ASN A 76 11.40 -3.98 -11.84
C ASN A 76 12.31 -2.74 -11.74
N SER A 77 12.30 -2.12 -10.57
CA SER A 77 13.03 -0.88 -10.33
C SER A 77 14.55 -1.05 -10.38
N THR A 78 15.07 -2.24 -10.06
CA THR A 78 16.52 -2.53 -10.12
C THR A 78 17.03 -2.55 -11.56
N ARG A 79 16.24 -3.07 -12.51
CA ARG A 79 16.53 -2.99 -13.94
C ARG A 79 16.45 -1.56 -14.46
N ALA A 80 15.42 -0.81 -14.06
CA ALA A 80 15.14 0.55 -14.54
C ALA A 80 16.23 1.58 -14.23
N VAL A 81 17.13 1.28 -13.30
CA VAL A 81 18.35 2.07 -13.06
C VAL A 81 19.18 2.17 -14.35
N GLY A 82 19.37 1.06 -15.05
CA GLY A 82 20.17 0.98 -16.28
C GLY A 82 19.35 0.97 -17.57
N ASP A 83 18.22 0.27 -17.60
CA ASP A 83 17.38 0.08 -18.80
C ASP A 83 15.90 0.30 -18.49
N LYS A 84 15.32 1.34 -19.08
CA LYS A 84 13.94 1.77 -18.85
C LYS A 84 12.95 1.24 -19.89
N SER A 85 13.40 0.50 -20.90
CA SER A 85 12.56 0.06 -22.03
C SER A 85 11.33 -0.75 -21.60
N GLU A 86 11.47 -1.61 -20.58
CA GLU A 86 10.36 -2.41 -20.05
C GLU A 86 9.35 -1.57 -19.29
N VAL A 87 9.81 -0.71 -18.36
CA VAL A 87 8.90 0.15 -17.58
C VAL A 87 8.23 1.19 -18.48
N ASP A 88 8.91 1.67 -19.51
CA ASP A 88 8.34 2.56 -20.52
C ASP A 88 7.11 1.95 -21.20
N GLN A 89 7.20 0.67 -21.60
CA GLN A 89 6.07 -0.04 -22.20
C GLN A 89 4.95 -0.26 -21.17
N GLN A 90 5.29 -0.61 -19.92
CA GLN A 90 4.31 -0.76 -18.85
C GLN A 90 3.56 0.55 -18.55
N ILE A 91 4.25 1.70 -18.59
CA ILE A 91 3.64 3.02 -18.44
C ILE A 91 2.72 3.31 -19.65
N ASP A 92 3.17 3.05 -20.87
CA ASP A 92 2.34 3.23 -22.08
C ASP A 92 1.02 2.42 -21.98
N ASP A 93 1.11 1.16 -21.53
CA ASP A 93 -0.05 0.27 -21.37
C ASP A 93 -0.97 0.72 -20.22
N ALA A 94 -0.42 1.12 -19.08
CA ALA A 94 -1.18 1.61 -17.94
C ALA A 94 -1.93 2.91 -18.27
N ILE A 95 -1.27 3.85 -18.97
CA ILE A 95 -1.88 5.10 -19.45
C ILE A 95 -3.02 4.80 -20.43
N ALA A 96 -2.81 3.89 -21.38
CA ALA A 96 -3.85 3.51 -22.34
C ALA A 96 -5.06 2.89 -21.62
N ALA A 97 -4.82 2.00 -20.65
CA ALA A 97 -5.88 1.36 -19.88
C ALA A 97 -6.66 2.36 -19.02
N LEU A 98 -5.99 3.30 -18.34
CA LEU A 98 -6.66 4.35 -17.56
C LEU A 98 -7.51 5.26 -18.43
N LYS A 99 -6.98 5.71 -19.57
CA LYS A 99 -7.73 6.54 -20.53
C LYS A 99 -8.98 5.83 -21.03
N LEU A 100 -8.88 4.54 -21.34
CA LEU A 100 -10.00 3.71 -21.77
C LEU A 100 -11.06 3.58 -20.66
N ARG A 101 -10.65 3.24 -19.43
CA ARG A 101 -11.58 3.10 -18.28
C ARG A 101 -12.27 4.42 -17.92
N ALA A 102 -11.55 5.54 -18.03
CA ALA A 102 -12.04 6.85 -17.63
C ALA A 102 -12.76 7.61 -18.75
N GLY A 103 -12.62 7.20 -20.01
CA GLY A 103 -13.09 7.96 -21.16
C GLY A 103 -12.40 9.32 -21.29
N LYS A 104 -11.12 9.42 -20.89
CA LYS A 104 -10.31 10.65 -20.89
C LYS A 104 -9.22 10.60 -21.95
N SER A 105 -8.82 11.77 -22.44
CA SER A 105 -7.73 11.90 -23.40
C SER A 105 -6.34 11.90 -22.76
N GLN A 106 -6.26 12.17 -21.46
CA GLN A 106 -5.01 12.30 -20.71
C GLN A 106 -5.13 11.65 -19.33
N VAL A 107 -3.97 11.39 -18.72
CA VAL A 107 -3.81 11.01 -17.31
C VAL A 107 -3.03 12.11 -16.59
N ASP A 108 -3.14 12.18 -15.27
CA ASP A 108 -2.18 12.90 -14.43
C ASP A 108 -1.21 11.86 -13.83
N VAL A 109 0.08 12.19 -13.75
CA VAL A 109 1.10 11.25 -13.26
C VAL A 109 1.76 11.79 -12.00
N ILE A 110 1.91 10.94 -10.99
CA ILE A 110 2.68 11.23 -9.77
C ILE A 110 3.85 10.24 -9.71
N ALA A 111 5.06 10.74 -9.59
CA ALA A 111 6.25 9.90 -9.52
C ALA A 111 7.11 10.24 -8.31
N HIS A 112 7.69 9.22 -7.69
CA HIS A 112 8.49 9.36 -6.47
C HIS A 112 9.92 8.82 -6.66
N SER A 113 10.92 9.54 -6.13
CA SER A 113 12.32 9.07 -6.10
C SER A 113 12.83 8.65 -7.48
N LEU A 114 13.38 7.44 -7.67
CA LEU A 114 13.79 6.91 -8.99
C LEU A 114 12.68 6.99 -10.05
N GLY A 115 11.41 6.83 -9.67
CA GLY A 115 10.27 6.94 -10.57
C GLY A 115 10.20 8.29 -11.27
N THR A 116 10.73 9.34 -10.65
CA THR A 116 10.84 10.66 -11.31
C THR A 116 11.86 10.68 -12.44
N SER A 117 12.96 9.94 -12.31
CA SER A 117 13.96 9.78 -13.36
C SER A 117 13.44 8.88 -14.47
N VAL A 118 12.64 7.86 -14.13
CA VAL A 118 11.91 7.04 -15.11
C VAL A 118 10.95 7.92 -15.90
N MET A 119 10.10 8.70 -15.23
CA MET A 119 9.13 9.58 -15.89
C MET A 119 9.80 10.71 -16.68
N TYR A 120 10.92 11.25 -16.20
CA TYR A 120 11.67 12.25 -16.96
C TYR A 120 12.20 11.68 -18.27
N ASP A 121 12.84 10.51 -18.25
CA ASP A 121 13.31 9.83 -19.46
C ASP A 121 12.14 9.47 -20.39
N TYR A 122 11.08 8.85 -19.85
CA TYR A 122 9.87 8.49 -20.59
C TYR A 122 9.23 9.69 -21.32
N LEU A 123 9.23 10.87 -20.70
CA LEU A 123 8.63 12.08 -21.26
C LEU A 123 9.57 12.92 -22.12
N THR A 124 10.89 12.72 -22.08
CA THR A 124 11.85 13.62 -22.75
C THR A 124 12.72 12.94 -23.80
N ASN A 125 12.90 11.63 -23.71
CA ASN A 125 13.86 10.90 -24.54
C ASN A 125 13.20 10.09 -25.67
N GLY A 126 13.88 10.02 -26.81
CA GLY A 126 13.48 9.25 -27.99
C GLY A 126 12.30 9.82 -28.79
N ASP A 127 12.00 9.17 -29.92
CA ASP A 127 11.01 9.62 -30.90
C ASP A 127 9.56 9.62 -30.35
N MET A 128 9.31 8.88 -29.27
CA MET A 128 8.00 8.76 -28.64
C MET A 128 7.70 9.90 -27.65
N ALA A 129 8.70 10.68 -27.24
CA ALA A 129 8.56 11.66 -26.15
C ALA A 129 7.43 12.66 -26.39
N ALA A 130 7.29 13.20 -27.61
CA ALA A 130 6.21 14.15 -27.94
C ALA A 130 4.81 13.51 -27.82
N ARG A 131 4.67 12.25 -28.24
CA ARG A 131 3.41 11.49 -28.13
C ARG A 131 3.09 11.16 -26.67
N ARG A 132 4.11 10.79 -25.89
CA ARG A 132 3.98 10.48 -24.45
C ARG A 132 3.56 11.72 -23.65
N ARG A 133 4.19 12.88 -23.89
CA ARG A 133 3.77 14.16 -23.28
C ARG A 133 2.33 14.52 -23.61
N ALA A 134 1.85 14.24 -24.84
CA ALA A 134 0.46 14.51 -25.20
C ALA A 134 -0.55 13.69 -24.39
N ASN A 135 -0.14 12.56 -23.79
CA ASN A 135 -0.99 11.75 -22.91
C ASN A 135 -1.03 12.23 -21.46
N VAL A 136 -0.17 13.17 -21.05
CA VAL A 136 -0.05 13.62 -19.64
C VAL A 136 -0.60 15.04 -19.50
N GLY A 137 -1.61 15.20 -18.65
CA GLY A 137 -2.22 16.51 -18.33
C GLY A 137 -1.40 17.29 -17.32
N HIS A 138 -1.05 16.64 -16.21
CA HIS A 138 -0.20 17.18 -15.16
C HIS A 138 0.82 16.14 -14.68
N TYR A 139 1.96 16.62 -14.20
CA TYR A 139 3.00 15.80 -13.59
C TYR A 139 3.32 16.29 -12.18
N ILE A 140 3.40 15.36 -11.23
CA ILE A 140 3.83 15.65 -9.86
C ILE A 140 5.12 14.86 -9.60
N ASN A 141 6.19 15.60 -9.32
CA ASN A 141 7.53 15.10 -9.05
C ASN A 141 7.80 15.12 -7.55
N VAL A 142 7.89 13.96 -6.91
CA VAL A 142 8.04 13.85 -5.45
C VAL A 142 9.46 13.41 -5.11
N ASP A 143 10.20 14.34 -4.50
CA ASP A 143 11.54 14.19 -3.94
C ASP A 143 12.58 13.44 -4.77
N GLY A 144 12.46 13.50 -6.10
CA GLY A 144 13.36 12.82 -7.05
C GLY A 144 14.17 13.81 -7.90
N GLN A 145 14.42 13.55 -9.19
CA GLN A 145 15.15 14.46 -10.09
C GLN A 145 14.50 15.86 -10.18
N ASN A 146 15.23 16.89 -10.64
CA ASN A 146 14.81 18.30 -10.58
C ASN A 146 14.71 19.05 -11.92
N GLN A 147 14.63 18.32 -13.03
CA GLN A 147 14.39 18.83 -14.37
C GLN A 147 12.91 18.68 -14.75
N ASN A 148 12.32 19.74 -15.29
CA ASN A 148 10.93 19.74 -15.72
C ASN A 148 10.78 19.01 -17.07
N PRO A 149 9.89 18.01 -17.19
CA PRO A 149 9.73 17.23 -18.42
C PRO A 149 8.93 17.94 -19.53
N GLY A 150 8.54 19.21 -19.36
CA GLY A 150 7.85 20.00 -20.37
C GLY A 150 6.33 19.83 -20.38
N VAL A 151 5.74 19.44 -19.25
CA VAL A 151 4.29 19.43 -19.00
C VAL A 151 3.99 20.24 -17.72
N PRO A 152 2.74 20.68 -17.46
CA PRO A 152 2.39 21.35 -16.21
C PRO A 152 2.86 20.53 -14.99
N THR A 153 3.79 21.07 -14.21
CA THR A 153 4.51 20.31 -13.18
C THR A 153 4.45 20.95 -11.80
N LEU A 154 4.21 20.11 -10.79
CA LEU A 154 4.46 20.39 -9.37
C LEU A 154 5.65 19.55 -8.89
N ALA A 155 6.64 20.19 -8.29
CA ALA A 155 7.73 19.54 -7.58
C ALA A 155 7.53 19.66 -6.06
N VAL A 156 7.48 18.51 -5.39
CA VAL A 156 7.31 18.38 -3.93
C VAL A 156 8.60 17.85 -3.33
N TRP A 157 9.16 18.57 -2.36
CA TRP A 157 10.46 18.27 -1.75
C TRP A 157 10.33 17.95 -0.26
N ALA A 158 11.12 17.00 0.21
CA ALA A 158 11.21 16.65 1.63
C ALA A 158 11.95 17.74 2.42
N GLY A 159 11.37 18.22 3.52
CA GLY A 159 11.94 19.29 4.36
C GLY A 159 13.19 18.88 5.14
N ARG A 160 13.35 17.58 5.44
CA ARG A 160 14.57 16.99 5.98
C ARG A 160 15.42 16.27 4.91
N GLY A 161 15.18 16.61 3.64
CA GLY A 161 16.00 16.18 2.50
C GLY A 161 17.15 17.15 2.21
N THR A 162 17.64 17.13 0.96
CA THR A 162 18.65 18.10 0.50
C THR A 162 18.08 19.53 0.58
N PRO A 163 18.74 20.50 1.23
CA PRO A 163 18.23 21.88 1.29
C PRO A 163 18.24 22.57 -0.08
N GLY A 164 17.30 23.51 -0.27
CA GLY A 164 17.30 24.42 -1.44
C GLY A 164 16.90 23.78 -2.77
N ARG A 165 16.30 22.58 -2.76
CA ARG A 165 15.83 21.94 -4.00
C ARG A 165 14.82 22.81 -4.72
N ASN A 166 14.97 22.85 -6.03
CA ASN A 166 14.09 23.57 -6.92
C ASN A 166 14.10 22.90 -8.30
N MET A 167 12.96 22.98 -9.00
CA MET A 167 12.80 22.61 -10.40
C MET A 167 12.32 23.83 -11.19
N ASP A 168 13.16 24.33 -12.10
CA ASP A 168 12.84 25.47 -12.95
C ASP A 168 11.61 25.18 -13.83
N GLY A 169 10.75 26.19 -13.97
CA GLY A 169 9.52 26.08 -14.78
C GLY A 169 8.40 25.24 -14.14
N ALA A 170 8.57 24.74 -12.92
CA ALA A 170 7.54 24.04 -12.16
C ALA A 170 7.04 24.86 -10.95
N GLN A 171 5.84 24.54 -10.45
CA GLN A 171 5.46 24.95 -9.10
C GLN A 171 6.31 24.14 -8.11
N ASN A 172 6.89 24.79 -7.10
CA ASN A 172 7.74 24.13 -6.12
C ASN A 172 7.15 24.27 -4.72
N VAL A 173 7.17 23.18 -3.95
CA VAL A 173 6.78 23.19 -2.53
C VAL A 173 7.72 22.27 -1.74
N THR A 174 8.13 22.72 -0.57
CA THR A 174 8.88 21.91 0.40
C THR A 174 7.96 21.61 1.57
N ILE A 175 7.80 20.33 1.91
CA ILE A 175 6.97 19.92 3.05
C ILE A 175 7.88 19.86 4.29
N PRO A 176 7.68 20.74 5.29
CA PRO A 176 8.58 20.83 6.44
C PRO A 176 8.56 19.55 7.27
N ASP A 177 9.70 19.22 7.88
CA ASP A 177 9.84 18.12 8.84
C ASP A 177 9.45 16.72 8.32
N GLN A 178 9.57 16.51 7.01
CA GLN A 178 9.34 15.19 6.39
C GLN A 178 10.62 14.66 5.74
N THR A 179 10.78 13.33 5.82
CA THR A 179 11.81 12.55 5.11
C THR A 179 11.31 12.05 3.75
N HIS A 180 12.14 11.31 3.04
CA HIS A 180 12.00 10.96 1.63
C HIS A 180 10.64 10.29 1.29
N VAL A 181 10.38 9.09 1.81
CA VAL A 181 9.15 8.33 1.61
C VAL A 181 7.98 8.98 2.34
N GLN A 182 8.18 9.53 3.55
CA GLN A 182 7.13 10.28 4.26
C GLN A 182 6.54 11.40 3.39
N THR A 183 7.38 12.10 2.62
CA THR A 183 6.92 13.17 1.71
C THR A 183 6.04 12.62 0.59
N CYS A 184 6.21 11.36 0.17
CA CYS A 184 5.32 10.71 -0.78
C CYS A 184 3.95 10.41 -0.19
N THR A 185 3.89 9.94 1.06
CA THR A 185 2.70 9.36 1.69
C THR A 185 1.90 10.32 2.57
N SER A 186 2.45 11.49 2.92
CA SER A 186 1.83 12.37 3.90
C SER A 186 0.54 13.04 3.42
N ALA A 187 -0.30 13.40 4.39
CA ALA A 187 -1.54 14.14 4.15
C ALA A 187 -1.24 15.59 3.71
N GLU A 188 -0.14 16.17 4.19
CA GLU A 188 0.33 17.50 3.77
C GLU A 188 0.71 17.53 2.29
N SER A 189 1.41 16.50 1.80
CA SER A 189 1.70 16.35 0.37
C SER A 189 0.44 16.13 -0.43
N PHE A 190 -0.51 15.33 0.08
CA PHE A 190 -1.80 15.13 -0.58
C PHE A 190 -2.55 16.45 -0.83
N VAL A 191 -2.55 17.37 0.15
CA VAL A 191 -3.16 18.69 -0.01
C VAL A 191 -2.54 19.43 -1.19
N GLN A 192 -1.22 19.33 -1.39
CA GLN A 192 -0.54 19.92 -2.55
C GLN A 192 -0.92 19.22 -3.86
N TYR A 193 -0.91 17.88 -3.88
CA TYR A 193 -1.27 17.09 -5.05
C TYR A 193 -2.68 17.43 -5.50
N TYR A 194 -3.66 17.32 -4.61
CA TYR A 194 -5.06 17.56 -4.91
C TYR A 194 -5.30 19.02 -5.31
N THR A 195 -4.65 19.99 -4.65
CA THR A 195 -4.80 21.41 -5.00
C THR A 195 -4.26 21.71 -6.39
N PHE A 196 -3.09 21.16 -6.74
CA PHE A 196 -2.49 21.34 -8.06
C PHE A 196 -3.35 20.74 -9.17
N LEU A 197 -3.80 19.49 -9.00
CA LEU A 197 -4.61 18.79 -10.01
C LEU A 197 -6.03 19.37 -10.17
N THR A 198 -6.60 19.89 -9.08
CA THR A 198 -8.04 20.20 -9.05
C THR A 198 -8.39 21.67 -8.92
N GLY A 199 -7.42 22.51 -8.55
CA GLY A 199 -7.59 23.92 -8.18
C GLY A 199 -8.33 24.14 -6.85
N ARG A 200 -8.52 23.08 -6.05
CA ARG A 200 -9.31 23.12 -4.80
C ARG A 200 -8.59 22.36 -3.71
N ARG A 201 -8.82 22.73 -2.45
CA ARG A 201 -8.37 21.93 -1.31
C ARG A 201 -9.21 20.65 -1.17
N PRO A 202 -8.63 19.53 -0.71
CA PRO A 202 -9.41 18.34 -0.41
C PRO A 202 -10.37 18.61 0.77
N LEU A 203 -11.48 17.87 0.80
CA LEU A 203 -12.55 17.98 1.78
C LEU A 203 -12.43 16.98 2.92
N CYS A 204 -11.66 15.91 2.73
CA CYS A 204 -11.50 14.84 3.69
C CYS A 204 -10.12 14.19 3.49
N ASP A 205 -9.47 13.80 4.58
CA ASP A 205 -8.30 12.95 4.57
C ASP A 205 -8.69 11.51 4.11
N ILE A 206 -8.72 10.52 5.00
CA ILE A 206 -9.23 9.17 4.70
C ILE A 206 -10.62 9.00 5.32
N CYS A 207 -11.65 9.20 4.50
CA CYS A 207 -13.04 9.09 4.92
C CYS A 207 -13.43 7.62 5.15
N ARG A 208 -13.90 7.31 6.36
CA ARG A 208 -14.44 5.98 6.70
C ARG A 208 -15.65 5.63 5.85
N ARG A 209 -15.76 4.39 5.38
CA ARG A 209 -16.92 3.88 4.64
C ARG A 209 -17.26 2.45 5.06
N SER A 210 -18.48 2.03 4.74
CA SER A 210 -18.97 0.67 4.88
C SER A 210 -20.13 0.46 3.88
N PRO A 211 -20.27 -0.72 3.22
CA PRO A 211 -19.35 -1.87 3.27
C PRO A 211 -17.98 -1.57 2.66
N ILE A 212 -16.98 -2.43 2.93
CA ILE A 212 -15.62 -2.28 2.42
C ILE A 212 -15.11 -3.58 1.79
N GLU A 213 -14.21 -3.43 0.83
CA GLU A 213 -13.55 -4.53 0.14
C GLU A 213 -12.05 -4.27 0.11
N VAL A 214 -11.26 -5.34 0.15
CA VAL A 214 -9.80 -5.28 0.01
C VAL A 214 -9.33 -6.08 -1.20
N ALA A 215 -8.38 -5.54 -1.94
CA ALA A 215 -7.73 -6.16 -3.07
C ALA A 215 -6.28 -5.68 -3.15
N GLY A 216 -5.48 -6.35 -3.98
CA GLY A 216 -4.09 -5.96 -4.11
C GLY A 216 -3.31 -6.84 -5.05
N LYS A 217 -1.99 -6.87 -4.84
CA LYS A 217 -1.06 -7.74 -5.55
C LYS A 217 -0.18 -8.51 -4.57
N ALA A 218 0.18 -9.75 -4.91
CA ALA A 218 1.21 -10.53 -4.23
C ALA A 218 2.47 -10.52 -5.11
N LEU A 219 3.53 -9.86 -4.64
CA LEU A 219 4.67 -9.46 -5.47
C LEU A 219 6.01 -9.87 -4.87
N ASP A 220 6.89 -10.37 -5.73
CA ASP A 220 8.29 -10.67 -5.44
C ASP A 220 9.11 -9.37 -5.32
N PHE A 221 9.57 -9.05 -4.12
CA PHE A 221 10.34 -7.85 -3.85
C PHE A 221 11.85 -8.06 -4.11
N PRO A 222 12.55 -7.08 -4.78
CA PRO A 222 12.05 -5.81 -5.33
C PRO A 222 11.69 -5.83 -6.83
N GLN A 223 11.67 -7.00 -7.48
CA GLN A 223 11.46 -7.15 -8.93
C GLN A 223 10.00 -6.87 -9.35
N ASN A 224 9.07 -6.97 -8.40
CA ASN A 224 7.63 -6.80 -8.55
C ASN A 224 6.96 -7.77 -9.55
N SER A 225 7.50 -8.97 -9.75
CA SER A 225 6.79 -10.05 -10.44
C SER A 225 5.70 -10.67 -9.56
N GLY A 226 4.57 -11.06 -10.15
CA GLY A 226 3.54 -11.78 -9.42
C GLY A 226 3.97 -13.19 -9.00
N PHE A 227 3.53 -13.64 -7.82
CA PHE A 227 3.78 -15.01 -7.35
C PHE A 227 2.87 -16.04 -8.02
N LEU A 228 3.09 -16.31 -9.30
CA LEU A 228 2.30 -17.31 -10.05
C LEU A 228 2.25 -18.66 -9.32
N GLY A 229 1.04 -19.18 -9.11
CA GLY A 229 0.80 -20.45 -8.44
C GLY A 229 0.80 -20.40 -6.91
N ALA A 230 1.04 -19.23 -6.32
CA ALA A 230 0.75 -19.00 -4.90
C ALA A 230 -0.76 -18.82 -4.68
N THR A 231 -1.18 -18.98 -3.42
CA THR A 231 -2.55 -18.71 -2.99
C THR A 231 -2.53 -17.67 -1.87
N VAL A 232 -3.33 -16.62 -2.01
CA VAL A 232 -3.61 -15.66 -0.93
C VAL A 232 -4.84 -16.13 -0.16
N GLN A 233 -4.67 -16.43 1.12
CA GLN A 233 -5.77 -16.72 2.03
C GLN A 233 -6.02 -15.53 2.96
N VAL A 234 -7.28 -15.14 3.11
CA VAL A 234 -7.70 -14.05 3.99
C VAL A 234 -8.41 -14.64 5.20
N TRP A 235 -7.88 -14.40 6.40
CA TRP A 235 -8.41 -14.96 7.64
C TRP A 235 -8.81 -13.84 8.60
N PRO A 236 -10.05 -13.82 9.14
CA PRO A 236 -10.35 -12.95 10.28
C PRO A 236 -9.55 -13.44 11.50
N VAL A 237 -8.95 -12.51 12.23
CA VAL A 237 -8.17 -12.81 13.44
C VAL A 237 -8.68 -12.05 14.66
N ASP A 238 -8.46 -12.62 15.84
CA ASP A 238 -8.82 -11.99 17.10
C ASP A 238 -7.76 -10.97 17.57
N SER A 239 -7.90 -10.49 18.81
CA SER A 239 -6.97 -9.53 19.41
C SER A 239 -5.56 -10.08 19.66
N SER A 240 -5.37 -11.40 19.69
CA SER A 240 -4.06 -12.07 19.76
C SER A 240 -3.47 -12.34 18.37
N GLY A 241 -4.26 -12.16 17.31
CA GLY A 241 -3.86 -12.48 15.94
C GLY A 241 -4.11 -13.94 15.55
N GLN A 242 -4.74 -14.74 16.41
CA GLN A 242 -5.16 -16.10 16.07
C GLN A 242 -6.38 -16.07 15.13
N ARG A 243 -6.40 -16.99 14.17
CA ARG A 243 -7.52 -17.17 13.23
C ARG A 243 -8.80 -17.46 14.00
N SER A 244 -9.84 -16.65 13.78
CA SER A 244 -11.13 -16.79 14.46
C SER A 244 -12.05 -17.82 13.80
N THR A 245 -11.64 -18.41 12.68
CA THR A 245 -12.42 -19.38 11.89
C THR A 245 -11.56 -20.58 11.51
N THR A 246 -12.20 -21.71 11.19
CA THR A 246 -11.52 -22.94 10.75
C THR A 246 -11.25 -23.00 9.24
N THR A 247 -11.88 -22.11 8.47
CA THR A 247 -11.65 -21.94 7.02
C THR A 247 -11.42 -20.45 6.72
N PRO A 248 -10.64 -20.11 5.68
CA PRO A 248 -10.41 -18.72 5.33
C PRO A 248 -11.70 -18.08 4.81
N LEU A 249 -11.80 -16.76 4.96
CA LEU A 249 -12.86 -15.96 4.34
C LEU A 249 -12.76 -16.00 2.82
N ALA A 250 -11.53 -16.00 2.29
CA ALA A 250 -11.25 -16.13 0.87
C ALA A 250 -9.93 -16.90 0.66
N SER A 251 -9.84 -17.66 -0.43
CA SER A 251 -8.63 -18.34 -0.88
C SER A 251 -8.53 -18.13 -2.39
N ILE A 252 -7.52 -17.38 -2.83
CA ILE A 252 -7.43 -16.84 -4.19
C ILE A 252 -6.08 -17.22 -4.78
N ASP A 253 -6.10 -17.94 -5.89
CA ASP A 253 -4.89 -18.31 -6.62
C ASP A 253 -4.36 -17.14 -7.44
N ILE A 254 -3.05 -16.95 -7.41
CA ILE A 254 -2.36 -15.95 -8.21
C ILE A 254 -2.05 -16.56 -9.57
N THR A 255 -2.65 -15.97 -10.61
CA THR A 255 -2.60 -16.51 -11.98
C THR A 255 -1.71 -15.73 -12.94
N ASP A 256 -1.19 -14.57 -12.52
CA ASP A 256 -0.36 -13.70 -13.36
C ASP A 256 1.00 -13.49 -12.70
N GLY A 257 2.03 -14.12 -13.29
CA GLY A 257 3.42 -14.01 -12.84
C GLY A 257 4.23 -12.90 -13.49
N SER A 258 3.62 -12.08 -14.34
CA SER A 258 4.33 -10.98 -14.99
C SER A 258 4.77 -9.90 -14.00
N ILE A 259 5.76 -9.09 -14.40
CA ILE A 259 6.14 -7.88 -13.66
C ILE A 259 4.94 -6.94 -13.61
N GLY A 260 4.52 -6.58 -12.40
CA GLY A 260 3.33 -5.78 -12.13
C GLY A 260 2.01 -6.56 -12.08
N GLY A 261 2.07 -7.89 -12.24
CA GLY A 261 0.94 -8.83 -12.16
C GLY A 261 0.50 -9.10 -10.72
N GLY A 262 0.30 -10.38 -10.37
CA GLY A 262 0.09 -10.80 -8.98
C GLY A 262 -1.26 -10.43 -8.36
N LYS A 263 -2.23 -9.95 -9.15
CA LYS A 263 -3.51 -9.43 -8.64
C LYS A 263 -4.31 -10.49 -7.88
N TRP A 264 -4.93 -10.06 -6.78
CA TRP A 264 -5.89 -10.85 -5.99
C TRP A 264 -7.05 -9.96 -5.50
N GLY A 265 -8.17 -10.60 -5.13
CA GLY A 265 -9.38 -9.92 -4.66
C GLY A 265 -10.30 -9.45 -5.81
N PRO A 266 -11.32 -8.62 -5.51
CA PRO A 266 -11.63 -8.07 -4.18
C PRO A 266 -12.22 -9.10 -3.21
N VAL A 267 -12.04 -8.84 -1.91
CA VAL A 267 -12.62 -9.61 -0.79
C VAL A 267 -13.39 -8.66 0.11
N SER A 268 -14.67 -8.91 0.35
CA SER A 268 -15.47 -8.10 1.27
C SER A 268 -15.04 -8.33 2.72
N VAL A 269 -14.71 -7.25 3.43
CA VAL A 269 -14.23 -7.30 4.82
C VAL A 269 -15.01 -6.34 5.73
N GLN A 270 -14.86 -6.49 7.04
CA GLN A 270 -15.53 -5.64 8.03
C GLN A 270 -14.60 -4.49 8.46
N PRO A 271 -15.07 -3.24 8.53
CA PRO A 271 -14.28 -2.15 9.10
C PRO A 271 -13.87 -2.45 10.54
N ASN A 272 -12.64 -2.09 10.90
CA ASN A 272 -12.03 -2.31 12.23
C ASN A 272 -11.81 -3.79 12.64
N GLN A 273 -12.20 -4.77 11.81
CA GLN A 273 -11.82 -6.17 12.01
C GLN A 273 -10.37 -6.37 11.56
N ARG A 274 -9.58 -7.14 12.33
CA ARG A 274 -8.23 -7.54 11.93
C ARG A 274 -8.27 -8.77 11.02
N TYR A 275 -7.34 -8.81 10.08
CA TYR A 275 -7.16 -9.92 9.16
C TYR A 275 -5.68 -10.33 9.08
N GLU A 276 -5.46 -11.61 8.85
CA GLU A 276 -4.22 -12.19 8.36
C GLU A 276 -4.38 -12.46 6.86
N PHE A 277 -3.38 -12.05 6.09
CA PHE A 277 -3.21 -12.43 4.69
C PHE A 277 -2.07 -13.44 4.61
N ALA A 278 -2.41 -14.72 4.50
CA ALA A 278 -1.42 -15.80 4.36
C ALA A 278 -1.10 -16.00 2.88
N LEU A 279 0.16 -15.77 2.49
CA LEU A 279 0.67 -16.12 1.17
C LEU A 279 1.24 -17.54 1.23
N VAL A 280 0.52 -18.48 0.63
CA VAL A 280 0.84 -19.91 0.66
C VAL A 280 1.46 -20.32 -0.67
N GLN A 281 2.64 -20.95 -0.59
CA GLN A 281 3.35 -21.50 -1.74
C GLN A 281 3.69 -22.97 -1.48
N THR A 282 3.52 -23.83 -2.48
CA THR A 282 3.74 -25.27 -2.31
C THR A 282 5.23 -25.54 -2.03
N GLY A 283 5.52 -26.16 -0.88
CA GLY A 283 6.89 -26.55 -0.50
C GLY A 283 7.75 -25.42 0.05
N LEU A 284 7.19 -24.24 0.28
CA LEU A 284 7.86 -23.10 0.90
C LEU A 284 7.19 -22.71 2.22
N PRO A 285 7.90 -22.01 3.13
CA PRO A 285 7.30 -21.41 4.31
C PRO A 285 6.09 -20.53 3.99
N THR A 286 5.10 -20.50 4.88
CA THR A 286 3.95 -19.59 4.74
C THR A 286 4.34 -18.19 5.21
N LEU A 287 4.08 -17.16 4.41
CA LEU A 287 4.25 -15.78 4.86
C LEU A 287 2.93 -15.24 5.41
N HIS A 288 2.92 -14.86 6.69
CA HIS A 288 1.77 -14.30 7.38
C HIS A 288 1.87 -12.78 7.42
N ILE A 289 0.95 -12.09 6.74
CA ILE A 289 0.99 -10.64 6.57
C ILE A 289 -0.18 -10.01 7.34
N TYR A 290 0.13 -9.04 8.19
CA TYR A 290 -0.85 -8.36 9.03
C TYR A 290 -0.81 -6.85 8.79
N TYR A 291 -1.98 -6.27 8.54
CA TYR A 291 -2.18 -4.83 8.45
C TYR A 291 -2.87 -4.30 9.72
N GLU A 292 -2.75 -3.00 9.94
CA GLU A 292 -3.69 -2.30 10.81
C GLU A 292 -5.13 -2.37 10.25
N PRO A 293 -6.17 -2.25 11.10
CA PRO A 293 -7.54 -2.44 10.66
C PRO A 293 -7.97 -1.45 9.57
N PHE A 294 -8.59 -1.97 8.51
CA PHE A 294 -9.11 -1.15 7.42
C PHE A 294 -10.34 -0.33 7.84
N VAL A 295 -10.43 0.89 7.34
CA VAL A 295 -11.53 1.84 7.65
C VAL A 295 -12.39 2.21 6.44
N ARG A 296 -11.98 1.77 5.25
CA ARG A 296 -12.64 1.94 3.95
C ARG A 296 -12.12 0.84 3.00
N SER A 297 -12.63 0.78 1.77
CA SER A 297 -12.07 -0.12 0.77
C SER A 297 -10.64 0.28 0.41
N ASP A 298 -9.81 -0.73 0.15
CA ASP A 298 -8.41 -0.57 -0.25
C ASP A 298 -8.08 -1.57 -1.36
N HIS A 299 -7.68 -1.07 -2.53
CA HIS A 299 -7.34 -1.90 -3.69
C HIS A 299 -5.84 -1.84 -4.04
N THR A 300 -5.03 -1.23 -3.17
CA THR A 300 -3.62 -0.95 -3.40
C THR A 300 -2.71 -1.83 -2.53
N LEU A 301 -3.25 -2.77 -1.77
CA LEU A 301 -2.46 -3.66 -0.91
C LEU A 301 -1.35 -4.37 -1.70
N ARG A 302 -0.14 -4.42 -1.14
CA ARG A 302 0.99 -5.18 -1.68
C ARG A 302 1.45 -6.20 -0.66
N LEU A 303 1.14 -7.46 -0.93
CA LEU A 303 1.64 -8.60 -0.17
C LEU A 303 3.04 -8.93 -0.69
N LEU A 304 4.04 -8.28 -0.10
CA LEU A 304 5.44 -8.43 -0.51
C LEU A 304 6.05 -9.66 0.15
N ALA A 305 6.63 -10.54 -0.67
CA ALA A 305 7.52 -11.61 -0.21
C ALA A 305 8.85 -11.47 -0.96
N SER A 306 9.93 -11.99 -0.40
CA SER A 306 11.25 -11.93 -1.02
C SER A 306 12.00 -13.22 -0.74
N PRO A 307 11.99 -14.18 -1.68
CA PRO A 307 12.65 -15.47 -1.49
C PRO A 307 14.12 -15.33 -1.07
N ALA A 308 14.84 -14.34 -1.59
CA ALA A 308 16.23 -14.09 -1.25
C ALA A 308 16.42 -13.62 0.21
N ILE A 309 15.55 -12.74 0.71
CA ILE A 309 15.62 -12.28 2.10
C ILE A 309 15.10 -13.38 3.05
N GLU A 310 14.05 -14.10 2.66
CA GLU A 310 13.49 -15.21 3.43
C GLU A 310 14.49 -16.36 3.58
N GLU A 311 15.28 -16.67 2.54
CA GLU A 311 16.38 -17.64 2.63
C GLU A 311 17.44 -17.20 3.67
N TYR A 312 17.73 -15.90 3.74
CA TYR A 312 18.73 -15.35 4.65
C TYR A 312 18.24 -15.26 6.11
N ALA A 313 17.06 -14.66 6.31
CA ALA A 313 16.51 -14.30 7.61
C ALA A 313 15.56 -15.37 8.19
N GLY A 314 15.02 -16.27 7.37
CA GLY A 314 14.19 -17.39 7.80
C GLY A 314 14.99 -18.57 8.34
N GLY A 315 14.34 -19.72 8.56
CA GLY A 315 15.03 -20.94 9.00
C GLY A 315 15.73 -20.79 10.34
N ARG A 316 15.06 -20.14 11.31
CA ARG A 316 15.52 -19.91 12.68
C ARG A 316 14.70 -20.77 13.66
N PRO A 317 15.06 -22.04 13.92
CA PRO A 317 14.24 -22.93 14.75
C PRO A 317 14.00 -22.36 16.14
N GLY A 318 12.76 -22.37 16.60
CA GLY A 318 12.38 -21.85 17.91
C GLY A 318 12.43 -20.32 18.03
N SER A 319 12.61 -19.60 16.92
CA SER A 319 12.52 -18.15 16.86
C SER A 319 11.53 -17.68 15.80
N VAL A 320 10.89 -16.54 16.04
CA VAL A 320 10.15 -15.80 15.01
C VAL A 320 11.16 -15.06 14.13
N SER A 321 10.91 -15.04 12.83
CA SER A 321 11.55 -14.12 11.88
C SER A 321 10.49 -13.18 11.34
N SER A 322 10.72 -11.88 11.49
CA SER A 322 9.73 -10.87 11.15
C SER A 322 10.32 -9.68 10.41
N VAL A 323 9.48 -9.04 9.61
CA VAL A 323 9.72 -7.70 9.08
C VAL A 323 8.56 -6.78 9.47
N THR A 324 8.91 -5.59 9.92
CA THR A 324 7.98 -4.49 10.11
C THR A 324 8.18 -3.47 9.00
N ILE A 325 7.11 -3.10 8.30
CA ILE A 325 7.13 -2.13 7.20
C ILE A 325 6.28 -0.92 7.56
N ARG A 326 6.79 0.27 7.28
CA ARG A 326 6.06 1.54 7.33
C ARG A 326 6.56 2.46 6.22
N TYR A 327 5.66 2.94 5.36
CA TYR A 327 5.99 3.93 4.32
C TYR A 327 6.06 5.37 4.86
N LYS A 328 6.76 5.50 5.99
CA LYS A 328 7.17 6.71 6.69
C LYS A 328 8.39 6.29 7.52
N GLU A 329 9.56 6.84 7.24
CA GLU A 329 10.84 6.38 7.80
C GLU A 329 10.77 6.28 9.33
N LEU A 330 11.34 5.24 9.95
CA LEU A 330 11.53 5.10 11.39
C LEU A 330 12.76 5.89 11.83
N TRP A 331 12.64 6.70 12.88
CA TRP A 331 13.71 7.54 13.41
C TRP A 331 14.10 7.10 14.83
N GLY A 332 15.39 6.86 15.07
CA GLY A 332 15.95 6.45 16.36
C GLY A 332 17.01 7.42 16.92
N ASP A 333 17.42 8.44 16.17
CA ASP A 333 18.51 9.36 16.49
C ASP A 333 18.11 10.86 16.53
N GLN A 334 16.80 11.14 16.58
CA GLN A 334 16.18 12.47 16.57
C GLN A 334 15.70 12.94 17.97
N GLY A 335 16.12 12.27 19.04
CA GLY A 335 15.78 12.64 20.41
C GLY A 335 14.28 12.49 20.72
N VAL A 336 13.60 13.59 21.04
CA VAL A 336 12.15 13.56 21.37
C VAL A 336 11.27 13.22 20.17
N GLU A 337 11.80 13.32 18.96
CA GLU A 337 11.10 12.98 17.71
C GLU A 337 11.38 11.54 17.24
N ASN A 338 11.97 10.71 18.10
CA ASN A 338 12.15 9.30 17.81
C ASN A 338 10.81 8.56 17.74
N ASP A 339 10.73 7.63 16.81
CA ASP A 339 9.78 6.54 16.90
C ASP A 339 10.26 5.50 17.92
N GLN A 340 9.34 4.73 18.48
CA GLN A 340 9.67 3.48 19.16
C GLN A 340 8.98 2.34 18.44
N LEU A 341 9.77 1.35 18.02
CA LEU A 341 9.27 0.10 17.46
C LEU A 341 9.56 -0.99 18.49
N LEU A 342 8.52 -1.52 19.13
CA LEU A 342 8.66 -2.46 20.23
C LEU A 342 8.26 -3.87 19.78
N ILE A 343 9.05 -4.86 20.16
CA ILE A 343 8.74 -6.28 20.01
C ILE A 343 8.72 -6.89 21.41
N ASN A 344 7.56 -7.35 21.88
CA ASN A 344 7.35 -7.78 23.28
C ASN A 344 7.86 -6.75 24.31
N GLY A 345 7.68 -5.46 24.01
CA GLY A 345 8.12 -4.35 24.86
C GLY A 345 9.59 -3.93 24.73
N LEU A 346 10.41 -4.67 23.96
CA LEU A 346 11.78 -4.27 23.63
C LEU A 346 11.77 -3.27 22.47
N ASN A 347 12.25 -2.04 22.67
CA ASN A 347 12.44 -1.09 21.57
C ASN A 347 13.64 -1.50 20.69
N VAL A 348 13.39 -1.91 19.46
CA VAL A 348 14.41 -2.30 18.47
C VAL A 348 14.85 -1.12 17.60
N CYS A 349 14.13 -0.01 17.61
CA CYS A 349 14.49 1.19 16.87
C CYS A 349 15.35 2.11 17.74
N THR A 350 16.64 1.79 17.80
CA THR A 350 17.66 2.54 18.55
C THR A 350 18.37 3.56 17.66
N GLU A 351 19.20 4.44 18.23
CA GLU A 351 20.02 5.39 17.48
C GLU A 351 20.88 4.72 16.40
N GLY A 352 21.54 3.60 16.75
CA GLY A 352 22.40 2.87 15.82
C GLY A 352 21.66 2.04 14.78
N LEU A 353 20.39 1.71 15.02
CA LEU A 353 19.60 0.85 14.14
C LEU A 353 18.61 1.65 13.28
N CYS A 354 18.11 2.80 13.74
CA CYS A 354 17.20 3.66 12.97
C CYS A 354 17.75 5.08 12.77
N PRO A 355 19.01 5.31 12.36
CA PRO A 355 19.48 6.66 12.15
C PRO A 355 18.72 7.32 11.00
N ILE A 356 18.38 8.61 11.10
CA ILE A 356 17.60 9.32 10.07
C ILE A 356 18.28 9.24 8.69
N SER A 357 19.62 9.18 8.67
CA SER A 357 20.42 9.04 7.45
C SER A 357 20.19 7.72 6.71
N LYS A 358 19.73 6.68 7.40
CA LYS A 358 19.43 5.36 6.83
C LYS A 358 18.04 5.30 6.19
N GLN A 359 17.13 6.18 6.60
CA GLN A 359 15.77 6.25 6.08
C GLN A 359 15.03 4.90 6.19
N VAL A 360 14.99 4.31 7.39
CA VAL A 360 14.47 2.95 7.58
C VAL A 360 12.96 2.88 7.32
N ASN A 361 12.53 2.14 6.31
CA ASN A 361 11.12 1.84 6.04
C ASN A 361 10.76 0.39 6.37
N ALA A 362 11.72 -0.52 6.30
CA ALA A 362 11.55 -1.93 6.67
C ALA A 362 12.58 -2.31 7.73
N PHE A 363 12.12 -2.89 8.84
CA PHE A 363 12.96 -3.36 9.94
C PHE A 363 12.79 -4.87 10.12
N PHE A 364 13.85 -5.62 9.87
CA PHE A 364 13.93 -7.06 10.06
C PHE A 364 14.43 -7.41 11.46
N ALA A 365 13.73 -8.33 12.11
CA ALA A 365 14.05 -8.85 13.43
C ALA A 365 14.01 -10.38 13.37
N PHE A 366 15.15 -11.01 13.58
CA PHE A 366 15.35 -12.46 13.58
C PHE A 366 16.56 -12.80 14.44
N ASP A 367 16.61 -14.03 14.97
CA ASP A 367 17.77 -14.56 15.69
C ASP A 367 18.91 -14.78 14.67
N ARG A 368 19.73 -13.75 14.48
CA ARG A 368 20.77 -13.70 13.44
C ARG A 368 21.84 -14.74 13.74
N ASN A 369 22.24 -14.85 15.00
CA ASN A 369 23.36 -15.68 15.44
C ASN A 369 22.94 -17.11 15.80
N ARG A 370 21.63 -17.38 15.89
CA ARG A 370 21.02 -18.67 16.26
C ARG A 370 21.42 -19.11 17.67
N ASP A 371 21.49 -18.15 18.59
CA ASP A 371 21.94 -18.37 19.96
C ASP A 371 20.83 -18.14 21.01
N GLY A 372 19.62 -17.80 20.56
CA GLY A 372 18.49 -17.52 21.44
C GLY A 372 18.65 -16.21 22.23
N GLN A 373 19.48 -15.29 21.76
CA GLN A 373 19.75 -14.01 22.42
C GLN A 373 19.46 -12.83 21.48
N THR A 374 19.24 -11.66 22.07
CA THR A 374 19.07 -10.41 21.34
C THR A 374 20.36 -9.60 21.45
N ASP A 375 20.86 -9.12 20.31
CA ASP A 375 21.98 -8.17 20.24
C ASP A 375 21.62 -6.99 19.32
N LEU A 376 21.24 -5.88 19.95
CA LEU A 376 20.93 -4.61 19.26
C LEU A 376 22.17 -3.73 19.06
N SER A 377 23.38 -4.19 19.43
CA SER A 377 24.57 -3.35 19.42
C SER A 377 25.07 -3.04 18.01
N GLN A 378 24.75 -3.89 17.04
CA GLN A 378 25.18 -3.76 15.66
C GLN A 378 24.04 -4.07 14.69
N PRO A 379 23.92 -3.30 13.59
CA PRO A 379 23.01 -3.62 12.51
C PRO A 379 23.39 -4.96 11.87
N ASP A 380 22.40 -5.65 11.28
CA ASP A 380 22.67 -6.80 10.41
C ASP A 380 23.50 -6.35 9.19
N PRO A 381 24.65 -6.97 8.89
CA PRO A 381 25.55 -6.46 7.85
C PRO A 381 25.03 -6.66 6.42
N VAL A 382 24.09 -7.58 6.19
CA VAL A 382 23.59 -7.91 4.85
C VAL A 382 22.37 -7.06 4.54
N LEU A 383 21.33 -7.16 5.36
CA LEU A 383 20.07 -6.44 5.13
C LEU A 383 20.26 -4.93 5.30
N SER A 384 21.10 -4.51 6.25
CA SER A 384 21.32 -3.08 6.49
C SER A 384 22.22 -2.41 5.43
N ALA A 385 22.78 -3.17 4.49
CA ALA A 385 23.47 -2.62 3.32
C ALA A 385 22.51 -2.19 2.19
N LEU A 386 21.27 -2.71 2.19
CA LEU A 386 20.24 -2.38 1.21
C LEU A 386 19.57 -1.03 1.54
N PRO A 387 19.14 -0.22 0.57
CA PRO A 387 18.49 1.05 0.86
C PRO A 387 17.17 0.84 1.62
N PHE A 388 16.86 1.73 2.57
CA PHE A 388 15.62 1.72 3.38
C PHE A 388 15.37 0.48 4.27
N ILE A 389 16.15 -0.59 4.11
CA ILE A 389 16.04 -1.82 4.87
C ILE A 389 17.06 -1.82 6.00
N GLN A 390 16.60 -2.19 7.19
CA GLN A 390 17.40 -2.37 8.39
C GLN A 390 17.18 -3.78 8.93
N GLY A 391 18.23 -4.42 9.45
CA GLY A 391 18.09 -5.64 10.25
C GLY A 391 18.80 -5.54 11.59
N ALA A 392 18.36 -6.34 12.56
CA ALA A 392 19.02 -6.51 13.85
C ALA A 392 18.82 -7.93 14.39
N ASP A 393 19.71 -8.33 15.30
CA ASP A 393 19.66 -9.63 15.97
C ASP A 393 18.66 -9.59 17.12
N VAL A 394 17.51 -10.23 16.91
CA VAL A 394 16.37 -10.18 17.83
C VAL A 394 15.77 -11.58 17.96
N TYR A 395 16.10 -12.25 19.06
CA TYR A 395 15.41 -13.47 19.45
C TYR A 395 14.00 -13.20 19.99
N VAL A 396 13.02 -13.92 19.43
CA VAL A 396 11.66 -14.01 19.96
C VAL A 396 11.25 -15.47 19.92
N ARG A 397 10.97 -16.08 21.07
CA ARG A 397 10.56 -17.50 21.16
C ARG A 397 9.39 -17.79 20.21
N ALA A 398 9.54 -18.84 19.41
CA ALA A 398 8.49 -19.40 18.57
C ALA A 398 8.17 -20.86 18.91
N SER A 399 7.07 -21.35 18.35
CA SER A 399 6.65 -22.75 18.42
C SER A 399 5.83 -23.16 17.19
N SER A 400 5.77 -24.46 16.93
CA SER A 400 4.95 -25.04 15.87
C SER A 400 4.21 -26.28 16.41
N PRO A 401 2.87 -26.25 16.55
CA PRO A 401 1.99 -25.08 16.30
C PRO A 401 2.25 -23.93 17.29
N PRO A 402 1.90 -22.68 16.95
CA PRO A 402 2.10 -21.52 17.82
C PRO A 402 1.30 -21.67 19.14
N ASP A 403 1.98 -21.38 20.26
CA ASP A 403 1.49 -21.52 21.64
C ASP A 403 1.43 -20.19 22.42
N ASP A 404 1.89 -19.10 21.82
CA ASP A 404 1.97 -17.78 22.45
C ASP A 404 1.71 -16.64 21.43
N THR A 405 1.68 -15.42 21.93
CA THR A 405 1.48 -14.18 21.16
C THR A 405 2.74 -13.33 21.18
N VAL A 406 3.14 -12.84 20.01
CA VAL A 406 4.14 -11.77 19.88
C VAL A 406 3.42 -10.44 19.70
N SER A 407 3.77 -9.46 20.54
CA SER A 407 3.23 -8.12 20.47
C SER A 407 4.20 -7.18 19.76
N PHE A 408 3.78 -6.66 18.61
CA PHE A 408 4.47 -5.58 17.91
C PHE A 408 3.77 -4.27 18.24
N GLN A 409 4.53 -3.25 18.63
CA GLN A 409 3.97 -1.94 18.96
C GLN A 409 4.74 -0.82 18.29
N LEU A 410 4.03 0.22 17.87
CA LEU A 410 4.60 1.41 17.29
C LEU A 410 4.14 2.64 18.06
N ILE A 411 5.09 3.37 18.62
CA ILE A 411 4.89 4.72 19.16
C ILE A 411 5.50 5.67 18.14
N SER A 412 4.63 6.28 17.34
CA SER A 412 5.07 7.11 16.23
C SER A 412 5.42 8.53 16.70
N ARG A 413 6.46 9.10 16.10
CA ARG A 413 6.82 10.52 16.29
C ARG A 413 5.69 11.50 15.96
N GLY A 414 4.75 11.12 15.09
CA GLY A 414 3.60 11.96 14.74
C GLY A 414 2.44 11.91 15.75
N GLY A 415 2.59 11.15 16.84
CA GLY A 415 1.59 10.99 17.90
C GLY A 415 0.62 9.85 17.61
N GLY A 416 -0.64 9.99 18.05
CA GLY A 416 -1.70 8.98 17.83
C GLY A 416 -1.80 7.89 18.91
N GLY A 417 -0.87 7.87 19.88
CA GLY A 417 -0.83 6.85 20.93
C GLY A 417 -0.08 5.59 20.49
N VAL A 418 -0.09 4.56 21.34
CA VAL A 418 0.55 3.28 21.04
C VAL A 418 -0.32 2.49 20.06
N ARG A 419 0.22 2.14 18.90
CA ARG A 419 -0.39 1.20 17.95
C ARG A 419 0.11 -0.20 18.25
N THR A 420 -0.74 -1.23 18.15
CA THR A 420 -0.37 -2.60 18.53
C THR A 420 -0.95 -3.61 17.55
N LEU A 421 -0.08 -4.51 17.06
CA LEU A 421 -0.42 -5.67 16.26
C LEU A 421 0.11 -6.91 16.98
N ASN A 422 -0.80 -7.75 17.44
CA ASN A 422 -0.47 -9.04 18.02
C ASN A 422 -0.58 -10.12 16.95
N VAL A 423 0.34 -11.07 16.97
CA VAL A 423 0.38 -12.22 16.07
C VAL A 423 0.77 -13.49 16.83
N PRO A 424 0.42 -14.69 16.34
CA PRO A 424 0.96 -15.93 16.89
C PRO A 424 2.49 -15.98 16.76
N ASN A 425 3.16 -16.70 17.68
CA ASN A 425 4.61 -16.92 17.66
C ASN A 425 5.06 -17.97 16.62
N TRP A 426 4.78 -17.70 15.35
CA TRP A 426 5.09 -18.55 14.20
C TRP A 426 6.58 -18.92 14.11
N ASP A 427 6.90 -20.21 13.98
CA ASP A 427 8.27 -20.71 13.89
C ASP A 427 8.90 -20.45 12.51
N ALA A 428 10.06 -19.81 12.50
CA ALA A 428 10.72 -19.39 11.26
C ALA A 428 11.16 -20.54 10.34
N ILE A 429 11.05 -21.81 10.76
CA ILE A 429 11.31 -22.98 9.90
C ILE A 429 10.20 -23.18 8.88
N THR A 430 8.94 -22.96 9.28
CA THR A 430 7.77 -23.19 8.43
C THR A 430 7.05 -21.91 8.05
N ASP A 431 7.39 -20.78 8.69
CA ASP A 431 6.59 -19.57 8.60
C ASP A 431 7.46 -18.30 8.59
N GLY A 432 6.90 -17.18 8.11
CA GLY A 432 7.48 -15.84 8.22
C GLY A 432 6.42 -14.82 8.57
N VAL A 433 6.79 -13.69 9.17
CA VAL A 433 5.82 -12.67 9.63
C VAL A 433 6.12 -11.30 9.02
N THR A 434 5.12 -10.67 8.41
CA THR A 434 5.18 -9.28 7.96
C THR A 434 4.11 -8.44 8.66
N LEU A 435 4.52 -7.30 9.22
CA LEU A 435 3.63 -6.33 9.84
C LEU A 435 3.68 -5.04 9.02
N GLN A 436 2.54 -4.60 8.49
CA GLN A 436 2.41 -3.32 7.80
C GLN A 436 1.71 -2.30 8.71
N TRP A 437 2.43 -1.24 9.07
CA TRP A 437 1.85 -0.08 9.76
C TRP A 437 1.30 0.94 8.77
N ASN A 438 0.22 1.62 9.16
CA ASN A 438 -0.24 2.81 8.46
C ASN A 438 0.87 3.87 8.45
N ASP A 439 1.04 4.53 7.31
CA ASP A 439 2.00 5.63 7.11
C ASP A 439 1.54 6.97 7.72
N PHE A 440 0.32 7.03 8.26
CA PHE A 440 -0.26 8.15 8.97
C PHE A 440 -0.62 7.78 10.42
N ASP A 441 -0.58 8.76 11.33
CA ASP A 441 -0.83 8.55 12.76
C ASP A 441 -2.23 9.00 13.20
N LYS A 442 -2.81 9.93 12.45
CA LYS A 442 -4.15 10.47 12.66
C LYS A 442 -4.69 11.01 11.33
N LEU A 443 -6.01 11.06 11.21
CA LEU A 443 -6.68 11.75 10.11
C LEU A 443 -6.74 13.24 10.43
N THR A 444 -6.31 14.07 9.49
CA THR A 444 -5.88 15.45 9.79
C THR A 444 -6.83 16.55 9.32
N PHE A 445 -7.75 16.28 8.40
CA PHE A 445 -8.73 17.25 7.90
C PHE A 445 -10.03 16.62 7.40
#